data_AF-A0A7Z7IHY4-F1
#
_entry.id   AF-A0A7Z7IHY4-F1
#
_cell.length_a   1.000
_cell.length_b   1.000
_cell.length_c   1.000
_cell.angle_alpha   90.00
_cell.angle_beta   90.00
_cell.angle_gamma   90.00
#
_symmetry.space_group_name_H-M   'P 1'
#
loop_
_entity.id
_entity.type
_entity.pdbx_description
1 polymer ?
#
loop_
_entity_poly.entity_id
_entity_poly.type
_entity_poly.pdbx_seq_one_letter_code
_entity_poly.pdbx_strand_id
1 'polypeptide(L)'
;MAHRVNADLGDIRFYGPTLGSPLDPSTPPAKANMSKYGSGEWTRVLIDATQSWEFEPRPEWGGRHYPVINKIAPDLESRNRCPPGRVRDRHPYLDDERRELLTMEQLSKRLPDV
;
A
#
# COMPACT_ATOMS: atom_id res chain seq x y z
N MET A 1 6.70 3.48 0.14
CA MET A 1 7.39 4.50 0.95
C MET A 1 8.76 4.83 0.38
N ALA A 2 9.74 3.92 0.44
CA ALA A 2 11.14 4.21 0.09
C ALA A 2 11.42 4.76 -1.33
N HIS A 3 10.52 4.60 -2.30
CA HIS A 3 10.74 4.98 -3.71
C HIS A 3 9.81 6.10 -4.23
N ARG A 4 8.84 6.53 -3.43
CA ARG A 4 7.80 7.50 -3.83
C ARG A 4 7.52 8.59 -2.81
N VAL A 5 8.05 8.47 -1.61
CA VAL A 5 7.88 9.45 -0.54
C VAL A 5 9.14 10.28 -0.46
N ASN A 6 8.98 11.59 -0.57
CA ASN A 6 10.01 12.58 -0.35
C ASN A 6 9.68 13.41 0.89
N ALA A 7 10.53 13.30 1.91
CA ALA A 7 10.33 13.98 3.19
C ALA A 7 10.42 15.52 3.08
N ASP A 8 11.09 16.05 2.05
CA ASP A 8 11.26 17.49 1.84
C ASP A 8 10.09 18.12 1.05
N LEU A 9 9.42 17.35 0.19
CA LEU A 9 8.34 17.84 -0.67
C LEU A 9 6.96 17.85 -0.01
N GLY A 10 6.90 17.62 1.31
CA GLY A 10 5.65 17.65 2.06
C GLY A 10 4.80 16.38 1.93
N ASP A 11 5.38 15.28 1.45
CA ASP A 11 4.72 13.97 1.36
C ASP A 11 4.46 13.36 2.75
N ILE A 12 5.09 13.88 3.80
CA ILE A 12 4.88 13.45 5.19
C ILE A 12 4.26 14.59 5.98
N ARG A 13 3.04 14.38 6.48
CA ARG A 13 2.34 15.37 7.30
C ARG A 13 1.90 14.79 8.64
N PHE A 14 2.14 15.57 9.69
CA PHE A 14 1.75 15.23 11.06
C PHE A 14 0.46 15.96 11.42
N TYR A 15 -0.53 15.24 11.93
CA TYR A 15 -1.79 15.78 12.42
C TYR A 15 -2.00 15.35 13.88
N GLY A 16 -1.91 16.29 14.80
CA GLY A 16 -1.96 15.99 16.23
C GLY A 16 -1.92 17.24 17.10
N PRO A 17 -2.27 17.12 18.39
CA PRO A 17 -2.79 15.91 19.04
C PRO A 17 -4.24 15.58 18.64
N THR A 18 -4.56 14.30 18.51
CA THR A 18 -5.90 13.78 18.16
C THR A 18 -6.26 12.57 19.03
N LEU A 19 -7.53 12.13 18.96
CA LEU A 19 -7.98 10.92 19.65
C LEU A 19 -7.30 9.67 19.06
N GLY A 20 -6.86 8.79 19.95
CA GLY A 20 -6.16 7.55 19.66
C GLY A 20 -6.68 6.38 20.49
N SER A 21 -6.27 5.16 20.11
CA SER A 21 -6.54 3.99 20.93
C SER A 21 -5.71 4.06 22.23
N PRO A 22 -6.35 3.88 23.40
CA PRO A 22 -5.66 3.80 24.69
C PRO A 22 -4.78 2.54 24.83
N LEU A 23 -4.96 1.55 23.95
CA LEU A 23 -4.26 0.26 24.00
C LEU A 23 -2.95 0.26 23.19
N ASP A 24 -2.64 1.34 22.48
CA ASP A 24 -1.39 1.41 21.71
C ASP A 24 -0.19 1.57 22.66
N PRO A 25 0.74 0.60 22.66
CA PRO A 25 1.88 0.59 23.57
C PRO A 25 2.88 1.72 23.31
N SER A 26 2.79 2.41 22.17
CA SER A 26 3.61 3.58 21.86
C SER A 26 3.06 4.88 22.47
N THR A 27 1.81 4.88 22.95
CA THR A 27 1.22 6.04 23.64
C THR A 27 1.83 6.16 25.03
N PRO A 28 2.42 7.31 25.42
CA PRO A 28 2.91 7.50 26.77
C PRO A 28 1.80 7.24 27.80
N PRO A 29 2.06 6.53 28.92
CA PRO A 29 1.01 6.20 29.91
C PRO A 29 0.22 7.41 30.41
N ALA A 30 0.90 8.57 30.58
CA ALA A 30 0.26 9.82 30.98
C ALA A 30 -0.75 10.37 29.95
N LYS A 31 -0.64 9.95 28.68
CA LYS A 31 -1.48 10.35 27.55
C LYS A 31 -2.54 9.29 27.18
N ALA A 32 -2.57 8.17 27.88
CA ALA A 32 -3.51 7.07 27.68
C ALA A 32 -4.47 6.94 28.88
N ASN A 33 -5.23 8.01 29.18
CA ASN A 33 -6.13 8.03 30.34
C ASN A 33 -7.58 7.74 29.93
N MET A 34 -7.92 6.46 29.96
CA MET A 34 -9.27 5.99 29.65
C MET A 34 -10.35 6.51 30.58
N SER A 35 -10.06 6.61 31.88
CA SER A 35 -11.04 7.05 32.87
C SER A 35 -11.42 8.52 32.70
N LYS A 36 -10.49 9.35 32.22
CA LYS A 36 -10.70 10.80 32.07
C LYS A 36 -11.15 11.22 30.67
N TYR A 37 -10.56 10.64 29.63
CA TYR A 37 -10.75 11.10 28.23
C TYR A 37 -11.37 10.04 27.32
N GLY A 38 -11.61 8.82 27.82
CA GLY A 38 -12.14 7.71 27.03
C GLY A 38 -11.25 7.28 25.85
N SER A 39 -10.00 7.75 25.79
CA SER A 39 -9.10 7.56 24.65
C SER A 39 -7.63 7.81 25.04
N GLY A 40 -6.72 7.46 24.14
CA GLY A 40 -5.33 7.94 24.15
C GLY A 40 -5.14 9.18 23.28
N GLU A 41 -4.01 9.88 23.43
CA GLU A 41 -3.64 11.01 22.57
C GLU A 41 -2.59 10.61 21.53
N TRP A 42 -2.93 10.70 20.24
CA TRP A 42 -2.05 10.34 19.13
C TRP A 42 -1.76 11.51 18.19
N THR A 43 -0.61 11.44 17.52
CA THR A 43 -0.35 12.19 16.28
C THR A 43 -0.45 11.22 15.10
N ARG A 44 -1.26 11.57 14.11
CA ARG A 44 -1.38 10.82 12.86
C ARG A 44 -0.30 11.26 11.90
N VAL A 45 0.23 10.32 11.13
CA VAL A 45 1.12 10.61 10.01
C VAL A 45 0.37 10.26 8.73
N LEU A 46 0.15 11.24 7.88
CA LEU A 46 -0.31 11.03 6.51
C LEU A 46 0.92 11.00 5.61
N ILE A 47 1.04 9.93 4.83
CA ILE A 47 2.14 9.72 3.90
C ILE A 47 1.57 9.65 2.49
N ASP A 48 1.91 10.63 1.65
CA ASP A 48 1.64 10.55 0.22
C ASP A 48 2.71 9.69 -0.45
N ALA A 49 2.32 8.48 -0.85
CA ALA A 49 3.18 7.56 -1.60
C ALA A 49 2.66 7.33 -3.03
N THR A 50 1.85 8.25 -3.54
CA THR A 50 1.35 8.23 -4.91
C THR A 50 2.44 8.63 -5.90
N GLN A 51 2.11 8.67 -7.19
CA GLN A 51 3.03 9.21 -8.19
C GLN A 51 2.90 10.73 -8.19
N SER A 52 3.99 11.44 -7.89
CA SER A 52 4.06 12.88 -8.06
C SER A 52 4.01 13.27 -9.54
N TRP A 53 3.35 14.41 -9.80
CA TRP A 53 3.27 15.06 -11.11
C TRP A 53 4.02 16.40 -11.12
N GLU A 54 4.77 16.70 -10.06
CA GLU A 54 5.48 17.97 -9.86
C GLU A 54 6.67 18.16 -10.83
N PHE A 55 7.11 17.10 -11.50
CA PHE A 55 8.20 17.14 -12.47
C PHE A 55 7.80 16.41 -13.75
N GLU A 56 8.36 16.82 -14.88
CA GLU A 56 8.02 16.28 -16.19
C GLU A 56 8.37 14.80 -16.37
N PRO A 57 7.64 14.06 -17.21
CA PRO A 57 7.98 12.67 -17.55
C PRO A 57 9.38 12.56 -18.15
N ARG A 58 10.08 11.47 -17.84
CA ARG A 58 11.48 11.29 -18.23
C ARG A 58 11.65 10.31 -19.39
N PRO A 59 12.44 10.65 -20.44
CA PRO A 59 12.69 9.75 -21.58
C PRO A 59 13.30 8.41 -21.16
N GLU A 60 14.23 8.40 -20.21
CA GLU A 60 14.87 7.18 -19.68
C GLU A 60 13.89 6.24 -18.95
N TRP A 61 12.69 6.73 -18.60
CA TRP A 61 11.60 5.95 -18.00
C TRP A 61 10.50 5.62 -19.01
N GLY A 62 10.79 5.74 -20.30
CA GLY A 62 9.80 5.51 -21.36
C GLY A 62 8.71 6.57 -21.39
N GLY A 63 9.03 7.81 -21.03
CA GLY A 63 8.07 8.91 -20.98
C GLY A 63 7.13 8.86 -19.76
N ARG A 64 7.56 8.22 -18.67
CA ARG A 64 6.81 8.13 -17.40
C ARG A 64 7.38 9.09 -16.35
N HIS A 65 6.57 9.46 -15.37
CA HIS A 65 7.01 10.21 -14.18
C HIS A 65 7.83 9.36 -13.19
N TYR A 66 7.73 8.03 -13.24
CA TYR A 66 8.50 7.16 -12.35
C TYR A 66 9.08 5.97 -13.13
N PRO A 67 10.15 5.36 -12.62
CA PRO A 67 10.70 4.13 -13.17
C PRO A 67 9.63 3.05 -13.34
N VAL A 68 9.80 2.20 -14.36
CA VAL A 68 8.91 1.07 -14.62
C VAL A 68 8.88 0.12 -13.42
N ILE A 69 7.69 -0.40 -13.12
CA ILE A 69 7.50 -1.42 -12.09
C ILE A 69 7.81 -2.77 -12.73
N ASN A 70 8.52 -3.65 -12.00
CA ASN A 70 8.73 -5.02 -12.45
C ASN A 70 7.39 -5.76 -12.57
N LYS A 71 7.13 -6.34 -13.74
CA LYS A 71 5.93 -7.14 -14.02
C LYS A 71 6.35 -8.56 -14.40
N ILE A 72 5.51 -9.52 -14.01
CA ILE A 72 5.64 -10.92 -14.46
C ILE A 72 4.78 -11.07 -15.71
N ALA A 73 5.31 -11.71 -16.74
CA ALA A 73 4.53 -11.99 -17.95
C ALA A 73 3.36 -12.94 -17.62
N PRO A 74 2.14 -12.72 -18.15
CA PRO A 74 0.98 -13.55 -17.79
C PRO A 74 1.17 -15.06 -18.05
N ASP A 75 1.88 -15.41 -19.12
CA ASP A 75 2.22 -16.81 -19.43
C ASP A 75 3.16 -17.41 -18.38
N LEU A 76 4.11 -16.63 -17.87
CA LEU A 76 5.02 -17.07 -16.82
C LEU A 76 4.31 -17.20 -15.47
N GLU A 77 3.41 -16.26 -15.15
CA GLU A 77 2.58 -16.33 -13.95
C GLU A 77 1.70 -17.59 -13.95
N SER A 78 1.04 -17.89 -15.08
CA SER A 78 0.19 -19.08 -15.21
C SER A 78 0.96 -20.39 -15.07
N ARG A 79 2.18 -20.49 -15.62
CA ARG A 79 3.06 -21.68 -15.49
C ARG A 79 3.55 -21.89 -14.06
N ASN A 80 3.89 -20.81 -13.37
CA ASN A 80 4.41 -20.86 -12.00
C ASN A 80 3.31 -20.86 -10.93
N ARG A 81 2.04 -20.84 -11.36
CA ARG A 81 0.90 -20.82 -10.45
C ARG A 81 0.82 -22.13 -9.68
N CYS A 82 0.59 -22.04 -8.37
CA CYS A 82 0.28 -23.21 -7.57
C CYS A 82 -1.05 -23.81 -8.05
N PRO A 83 -1.13 -25.13 -8.31
CA PRO A 83 -2.36 -25.76 -8.74
C PRO A 83 -3.50 -25.54 -7.73
N PRO A 84 -4.75 -25.39 -8.21
CA PRO A 84 -5.93 -25.31 -7.35
C PRO A 84 -5.94 -26.46 -6.34
N GLY A 85 -6.28 -26.14 -5.09
CA GLY A 85 -6.35 -27.10 -4.00
C GLY A 85 -5.02 -27.47 -3.32
N ARG A 86 -3.86 -27.16 -3.92
CA ARG A 86 -2.52 -27.36 -3.31
C ARG A 86 -1.98 -26.16 -2.52
N VAL A 87 -2.68 -25.04 -2.54
CA VAL A 87 -2.30 -23.85 -1.75
C VAL A 87 -2.45 -24.17 -0.27
N ARG A 88 -1.32 -24.17 0.46
CA ARG A 88 -1.29 -24.43 1.91
C ARG A 88 -2.08 -23.41 2.72
N ASP A 89 -2.02 -22.14 2.33
CA ASP A 89 -2.69 -21.05 3.03
C ASP A 89 -4.01 -20.68 2.34
N ARG A 90 -5.03 -21.50 2.59
CA ARG A 90 -6.40 -21.23 2.18
C ARG A 90 -6.99 -20.13 3.06
N HIS A 91 -6.81 -18.89 2.61
CA HIS A 91 -7.51 -17.75 3.17
C HIS A 91 -9.00 -17.87 2.78
N PRO A 92 -9.94 -17.98 3.74
CA PRO A 92 -11.36 -18.23 3.45
C PRO A 92 -12.01 -17.14 2.58
N TYR A 93 -11.45 -15.94 2.60
CA TYR A 93 -11.94 -14.79 1.84
C TYR A 93 -11.40 -14.72 0.39
N LEU A 94 -10.46 -15.60 0.01
CA LEU A 94 -9.78 -15.58 -1.27
C LEU A 94 -9.86 -16.97 -1.94
N ASP A 95 -11.05 -17.28 -2.45
CA ASP A 95 -11.34 -18.47 -3.26
C ASP A 95 -10.69 -18.42 -4.64
N ASP A 96 -10.81 -19.50 -5.42
CA ASP A 96 -10.16 -19.62 -6.72
C ASP A 96 -10.69 -18.59 -7.74
N GLU A 97 -11.96 -18.22 -7.67
CA GLU A 97 -12.55 -17.19 -8.53
C GLU A 97 -11.96 -15.81 -8.22
N ARG A 98 -11.90 -15.43 -6.95
CA ARG A 98 -11.29 -14.16 -6.52
C ARG A 98 -9.80 -14.12 -6.80
N ARG A 99 -9.09 -15.25 -6.73
CA ARG A 99 -7.68 -15.36 -7.13
C ARG A 99 -7.49 -15.14 -8.63
N GLU A 100 -8.46 -15.55 -9.44
CA GLU A 100 -8.41 -15.32 -10.88
C GLU A 100 -8.48 -13.83 -11.22
N LEU A 101 -9.26 -13.06 -10.46
CA LEU A 101 -9.35 -11.60 -10.62
C LEU A 101 -8.03 -10.86 -10.31
N LEU A 102 -7.08 -11.51 -9.64
CA LEU A 102 -5.81 -10.93 -9.21
C LEU A 102 -4.63 -11.30 -10.13
N THR A 103 -4.87 -11.95 -11.27
CA THR A 103 -3.81 -12.30 -12.23
C THR A 103 -3.32 -11.10 -13.01
N MET A 104 -2.08 -11.16 -13.51
CA MET A 104 -1.51 -10.18 -14.43
C MET A 104 -2.29 -10.12 -15.74
N GLU A 105 -2.93 -11.20 -16.17
CA GLU A 105 -3.82 -11.20 -17.34
C GLU A 105 -5.03 -10.29 -17.11
N GLN A 106 -5.73 -10.47 -15.98
CA GLN A 106 -6.87 -9.62 -15.64
C GLN A 106 -6.45 -8.18 -15.35
N LEU A 107 -5.30 -7.99 -14.69
CA LEU A 107 -4.73 -6.68 -14.43
C LEU A 107 -4.46 -5.93 -15.75
N SER A 108 -3.78 -6.56 -16.70
CA SER A 108 -3.41 -5.93 -17.97
C SER A 108 -4.63 -5.53 -18.82
N LYS A 109 -5.73 -6.29 -18.71
CA LYS A 109 -7.00 -5.96 -19.38
C LYS A 109 -7.69 -4.73 -18.77
N ARG A 110 -7.57 -4.55 -17.44
CA ARG A 110 -8.25 -3.48 -16.70
C ARG A 110 -7.43 -2.19 -16.61
N LEU A 111 -6.11 -2.33 -16.54
CA LEU A 111 -5.15 -1.25 -16.31
C LEU A 111 -3.97 -1.41 -17.30
N PRO A 112 -4.18 -1.11 -18.59
CA PRO A 112 -3.16 -1.34 -19.63
C PRO A 112 -1.89 -0.49 -19.44
N ASP A 113 -2.02 0.66 -18.78
CA ASP A 113 -0.91 1.60 -18.59
C ASP A 113 -0.01 1.25 -17.40
N VAL A 114 -0.48 0.35 -16.51
CA VAL A 114 0.24 -0.13 -15.32
C VAL A 114 1.23 -1.22 -15.72
#